data_AF-A0A918SFG2-F1
#
_entry.id   AF-A0A918SFG2-F1
#
_cell.length_a   1.000
_cell.length_b   1.000
_cell.length_c   1.000
_cell.angle_alpha   90.00
_cell.angle_beta   90.00
_cell.angle_gamma   90.00
#
_symmetry.space_group_name_H-M   'P 1'
#
loop_
_entity.id
_entity.type
_entity.pdbx_description
1 polymer ?
#
loop_
_entity_poly.entity_id
_entity_poly.type
_entity_poly.pdbx_seq_one_letter_code
_entity_poly.pdbx_strand_id
1 'polypeptide(L)'
;MALLGASAAIPARAQESIWDMFARNRVLREADTEGASQAARQLIATPEPILSYDTAQNLQFAISQYEPFVAAGGWEEIPREVYGLRLGHDRKGGVALKRRLMSSADMPYQERVNEMIDEQTDAAIRLFQARHGLQLTGEVDEATFYAMAVPAGTRLQQLYLNLQRVNNMAPNLSDRYVNVNIPAATIEAVEGGMVVQRHIAVVGRVDRATPILESKIHQINFNPYWHVPTSIIRKDLIPYMNKDPQYLTNNRIHIFDGNGNEILPTQINWQTEEAVNYLFRQEPGAENSMGHVKINFHNPHNVYLHDTPSKALFGENARFHSSGCVRVEGVQDLVAWLLRDNGWDPTRVSGMFSSAERLDVSINNPVPIHTTYITAWANRNGTVSFRDDVYNFDSQGRVAFEA
;
A
#
# COMPACT_ATOMS: atom_id res chain seq x y z
N MET A 1 53.80 29.40 -40.70
CA MET A 1 52.82 30.22 -39.95
C MET A 1 51.69 29.32 -39.52
N ALA A 2 51.35 29.37 -38.23
CA ALA A 2 50.74 28.31 -37.44
C ALA A 2 49.23 28.10 -37.65
N LEU A 3 48.80 26.85 -37.45
CA LEU A 3 47.42 26.38 -37.36
C LEU A 3 46.72 26.92 -36.09
N LEU A 4 45.49 27.41 -36.26
CA LEU A 4 44.57 27.80 -35.19
C LEU A 4 43.92 26.56 -34.57
N GLY A 5 44.21 26.30 -33.28
CA GLY A 5 43.52 25.30 -32.47
C GLY A 5 42.43 25.96 -31.63
N ALA A 6 41.16 25.61 -31.90
CA ALA A 6 40.04 25.95 -31.03
C ALA A 6 40.07 25.03 -29.79
N SER A 7 40.26 25.62 -28.61
CA SER A 7 40.19 24.90 -27.34
C SER A 7 38.75 24.85 -26.86
N ALA A 8 38.20 23.64 -26.73
CA ALA A 8 36.92 23.40 -26.09
C ALA A 8 37.04 23.63 -24.58
N ALA A 9 36.21 24.52 -24.03
CA ALA A 9 36.10 24.72 -22.60
C ALA A 9 35.39 23.51 -21.95
N ILE A 10 36.11 22.79 -21.09
CA ILE A 10 35.55 21.74 -20.23
C ILE A 10 34.87 22.43 -19.03
N PRO A 11 33.63 22.07 -18.65
CA PRO A 11 33.01 22.65 -17.47
C PRO A 11 33.76 22.20 -16.21
N ALA A 12 34.13 23.15 -15.36
CA ALA A 12 34.77 22.90 -14.08
C ALA A 12 33.83 22.10 -13.16
N ARG A 13 34.24 20.90 -12.74
CA ARG A 13 33.63 20.21 -11.61
C ARG A 13 33.93 21.02 -10.35
N ALA A 14 32.90 21.48 -9.65
CA ALA A 14 33.04 22.13 -8.36
C ALA A 14 33.77 21.16 -7.39
N GLN A 15 34.89 21.61 -6.85
CA GLN A 15 35.75 20.85 -5.95
C GLN A 15 35.20 21.05 -4.53
N GLU A 16 34.68 19.99 -3.94
CA GLU A 16 34.06 20.00 -2.60
C GLU A 16 35.12 20.36 -1.53
N SER A 17 34.80 21.33 -0.64
CA SER A 17 35.75 21.78 0.38
C SER A 17 35.89 20.75 1.50
N ILE A 18 37.08 20.68 2.11
CA ILE A 18 37.34 19.88 3.31
C ILE A 18 36.38 20.25 4.45
N TRP A 19 36.01 21.53 4.55
CA TRP A 19 35.05 22.01 5.55
C TRP A 19 33.62 21.49 5.28
N ASP A 20 33.20 21.42 4.02
CA ASP A 20 31.89 20.87 3.62
C ASP A 20 31.83 19.38 3.92
N MET A 21 32.93 18.65 3.68
CA MET A 21 33.06 17.24 4.07
C MET A 21 32.96 17.04 5.58
N PHE A 22 33.61 17.89 6.39
CA PHE A 22 33.52 17.79 7.86
C PHE A 22 32.12 18.09 8.37
N ALA A 23 31.45 19.11 7.83
CA ALA A 23 30.08 19.45 8.17
C ALA A 23 29.13 18.29 7.82
N ARG A 24 29.23 17.71 6.62
CA ARG A 24 28.46 16.52 6.21
C ARG A 24 28.72 15.33 7.12
N ASN A 25 29.99 15.03 7.42
CA ASN A 25 30.36 13.91 8.28
C ASN A 25 29.83 14.08 9.71
N ARG A 26 29.71 15.31 10.22
CA ARG A 26 29.09 15.57 11.51
C ARG A 26 27.59 15.27 11.47
N VAL A 27 26.87 15.81 10.47
CA VAL A 27 25.44 15.58 10.27
C VAL A 27 25.11 14.08 10.17
N LEU A 28 25.89 13.33 9.39
CA LEU A 28 25.68 11.88 9.23
C LEU A 28 25.93 11.07 10.51
N ARG A 29 26.79 11.55 11.42
CA ARG A 29 27.11 10.85 12.68
C ARG A 29 26.11 11.13 13.79
N GLU A 30 25.53 12.33 13.79
CA GLU A 30 24.66 12.81 14.86
C GLU A 30 23.18 12.51 14.60
N ALA A 31 22.77 12.30 13.35
CA ALA A 31 21.36 12.14 12.98
C ALA A 31 20.75 10.80 13.43
N ASP A 32 19.62 10.87 14.12
CA ASP A 32 18.81 9.71 14.51
C ASP A 32 17.74 9.38 13.45
N THR A 33 18.18 8.78 12.33
CA THR A 33 17.28 8.41 11.22
C THR A 33 16.26 7.33 11.60
N GLU A 34 16.59 6.44 12.53
CA GLU A 34 15.69 5.41 13.03
C GLU A 34 14.59 6.02 13.91
N GLY A 35 14.98 6.87 14.87
CA GLY A 35 14.04 7.64 15.69
C GLY A 35 13.14 8.54 14.85
N ALA A 36 13.69 9.21 13.83
CA ALA A 36 12.89 10.02 12.89
C ALA A 36 11.85 9.17 12.14
N SER A 37 12.24 7.98 11.68
CA SER A 37 11.33 7.04 11.02
C SER A 37 10.25 6.52 11.98
N GLN A 38 10.61 6.24 13.24
CA GLN A 38 9.65 5.82 14.26
C GLN A 38 8.65 6.92 14.59
N ALA A 39 9.12 8.16 14.78
CA ALA A 39 8.28 9.33 15.04
C ALA A 39 7.29 9.58 13.88
N ALA A 40 7.78 9.50 12.63
CA ALA A 40 6.93 9.63 11.44
C ALA A 40 5.83 8.56 11.38
N ARG A 41 6.16 7.29 11.72
CA ARG A 41 5.17 6.21 11.82
C ARG A 41 4.16 6.47 12.94
N GLN A 42 4.60 6.89 14.11
CA GLN A 42 3.72 7.15 15.26
C GLN A 42 2.69 8.24 14.96
N LEU A 43 3.07 9.27 14.19
CA LEU A 43 2.15 10.35 13.83
C LEU A 43 0.95 9.85 13.00
N ILE A 44 1.18 8.88 12.11
CA ILE A 44 0.12 8.31 11.25
C ILE A 44 -0.53 7.06 11.86
N ALA A 45 0.12 6.41 12.83
CA ALA A 45 -0.35 5.20 13.51
C ALA A 45 -1.42 5.52 14.58
N THR A 46 -2.48 6.19 14.16
CA THR A 46 -3.60 6.54 15.05
C THR A 46 -4.53 5.34 15.26
N PRO A 47 -5.21 5.25 16.42
CA PRO A 47 -6.29 4.29 16.63
C PRO A 47 -7.58 4.70 15.90
N GLU A 48 -7.59 5.82 15.19
CA GLU A 48 -8.74 6.30 14.42
C GLU A 48 -8.86 5.49 13.12
N PRO A 49 -10.05 4.96 12.78
CA PRO A 49 -10.26 4.27 11.52
C PRO A 49 -10.20 5.23 10.32
N ILE A 50 -9.72 4.73 9.18
CA ILE A 50 -9.79 5.46 7.89
C ILE A 50 -11.25 5.63 7.45
N LEU A 51 -12.13 4.73 7.87
CA LEU A 51 -13.55 4.75 7.55
C LEU A 51 -14.33 4.81 8.86
N SER A 52 -14.79 6.00 9.27
CA SER A 52 -15.65 6.20 10.44
C SER A 52 -16.48 7.48 10.31
N TYR A 53 -17.44 7.68 11.21
CA TYR A 53 -18.18 8.95 11.31
C TYR A 53 -17.25 10.13 11.62
N ASP A 54 -16.28 9.94 12.53
CA ASP A 54 -15.33 10.98 12.92
C ASP A 54 -14.40 11.36 11.77
N THR A 55 -14.06 10.40 10.90
CA THR A 55 -13.22 10.68 9.72
C THR A 55 -13.88 11.70 8.80
N ALA A 56 -15.21 11.69 8.67
CA ALA A 56 -15.94 12.68 7.88
C ALA A 56 -15.79 14.10 8.47
N GLN A 57 -15.81 14.23 9.80
CA GLN A 57 -15.60 15.51 10.48
C GLN A 57 -14.16 15.99 10.31
N ASN A 58 -13.18 15.12 10.52
CA ASN A 58 -11.77 15.44 10.32
C ASN A 58 -11.48 15.89 8.88
N LEU A 59 -12.11 15.25 7.89
CA LEU A 59 -12.02 15.66 6.48
C LEU A 59 -12.59 17.06 6.25
N GLN A 60 -13.72 17.42 6.85
CA GLN A 60 -14.28 18.77 6.76
C GLN A 60 -13.32 19.81 7.36
N PHE A 61 -12.72 19.52 8.51
CA PHE A 61 -11.70 20.40 9.09
C PHE A 61 -10.50 20.54 8.17
N ALA A 62 -9.97 19.44 7.63
CA ALA A 62 -8.85 19.48 6.67
C ALA A 62 -9.20 20.32 5.44
N ILE A 63 -10.39 20.15 4.86
CA ILE A 63 -10.88 20.95 3.74
C ILE A 63 -10.88 22.44 4.10
N SER A 64 -11.40 22.82 5.27
CA SER A 64 -11.43 24.22 5.71
C SER A 64 -10.05 24.87 5.84
N GLN A 65 -8.99 24.07 6.06
CA GLN A 65 -7.60 24.55 6.09
C GLN A 65 -7.01 24.62 4.68
N TYR A 66 -7.33 23.66 3.81
CA TYR A 66 -6.80 23.60 2.45
C TYR A 66 -7.44 24.65 1.52
N GLU A 67 -8.72 24.97 1.66
CA GLU A 67 -9.44 25.97 0.85
C GLU A 67 -8.72 27.33 0.78
N PRO A 68 -8.45 28.04 1.90
CA PRO A 68 -7.77 29.34 1.85
C PRO A 68 -6.33 29.21 1.35
N PHE A 69 -5.65 28.10 1.65
CA PHE A 69 -4.29 27.85 1.18
C PHE A 69 -4.22 27.69 -0.34
N VAL A 70 -5.15 26.93 -0.92
CA VAL A 70 -5.29 26.77 -2.39
C VAL A 70 -5.68 28.11 -3.03
N ALA A 71 -6.60 28.86 -2.43
CA ALA A 71 -7.00 30.18 -2.91
C ALA A 71 -5.84 31.19 -2.93
N ALA A 72 -4.86 31.03 -2.03
CA ALA A 72 -3.63 31.83 -1.99
C ALA A 72 -2.54 31.35 -2.97
N GLY A 73 -2.82 30.35 -3.83
CA GLY A 73 -1.91 29.83 -4.84
C GLY A 73 -1.31 28.45 -4.54
N GLY A 74 -1.54 27.89 -3.34
CA GLY A 74 -1.02 26.58 -2.95
C GLY A 74 0.48 26.57 -2.66
N TRP A 75 1.11 25.39 -2.77
CA TRP A 75 2.57 25.27 -2.65
C TRP A 75 3.28 25.54 -3.96
N GLU A 76 4.53 26.03 -3.87
CA GLU A 76 5.43 26.21 -5.00
C GLU A 76 5.72 24.89 -5.71
N GLU A 77 5.94 24.95 -7.02
CA GLU A 77 6.43 23.81 -7.80
C GLU A 77 7.87 23.47 -7.40
N ILE A 78 8.14 22.19 -7.17
CA ILE A 78 9.48 21.74 -6.81
C ILE A 78 10.39 21.68 -8.03
N PRO A 79 11.60 22.26 -7.98
CA PRO A 79 12.54 22.17 -9.09
C PRO A 79 13.16 20.76 -9.15
N ARG A 80 13.62 20.36 -10.35
CA ARG A 80 14.20 19.02 -10.59
C ARG A 80 15.40 18.69 -9.69
N GLU A 81 16.13 19.71 -9.25
CA GLU A 81 17.30 19.57 -8.37
C GLU A 81 16.95 19.03 -6.97
N VAL A 82 15.67 19.04 -6.59
CA VAL A 82 15.18 18.39 -5.36
C VAL A 82 15.30 16.86 -5.42
N TYR A 83 15.26 16.27 -6.61
CA TYR A 83 15.36 14.82 -6.81
C TYR A 83 16.70 14.27 -6.27
N GLY A 84 16.62 13.18 -5.51
CA GLY A 84 17.74 12.51 -4.87
C GLY A 84 18.39 13.29 -3.73
N LEU A 85 17.77 14.37 -3.23
CA LEU A 85 18.22 15.01 -1.98
C LEU A 85 17.95 14.08 -0.79
N ARG A 86 18.92 13.99 0.11
CA ARG A 86 18.89 13.17 1.34
C ARG A 86 19.87 13.75 2.35
N LEU A 87 19.80 13.26 3.58
CA LEU A 87 20.64 13.67 4.70
C LEU A 87 22.12 13.87 4.29
N GLY A 88 22.68 15.01 4.68
CA GLY A 88 24.07 15.40 4.44
C GLY A 88 24.33 16.00 3.05
N HIS A 89 23.37 15.97 2.12
CA HIS A 89 23.51 16.73 0.87
C HIS A 89 23.47 18.23 1.15
N ASP A 90 24.30 19.00 0.45
CA ASP A 90 24.33 20.46 0.48
C ASP A 90 24.52 20.94 -0.96
N ARG A 91 23.40 21.05 -1.68
CA ARG A 91 23.39 21.40 -3.11
C ARG A 91 22.07 22.06 -3.47
N LYS A 92 22.05 22.74 -4.63
CA LYS A 92 20.88 23.43 -5.18
C LYS A 92 19.62 22.56 -5.02
N GLY A 93 18.55 23.16 -4.48
CA GLY A 93 17.26 22.53 -4.31
C GLY A 93 16.88 22.24 -2.86
N GLY A 94 17.85 22.19 -1.93
CA GLY A 94 17.59 22.04 -0.49
C GLY A 94 16.71 23.16 0.07
N VAL A 95 16.92 24.42 -0.33
CA VAL A 95 16.05 25.54 0.05
C VAL A 95 14.61 25.36 -0.47
N ALA A 96 14.46 24.94 -1.72
CA ALA A 96 13.14 24.71 -2.32
C ALA A 96 12.42 23.53 -1.64
N LEU A 97 13.15 22.46 -1.33
CA LEU A 97 12.64 21.31 -0.57
C LEU A 97 12.15 21.73 0.83
N LYS A 98 12.96 22.48 1.58
CA LYS A 98 12.56 23.00 2.91
C LYS A 98 11.30 23.86 2.83
N ARG A 99 11.21 24.77 1.84
CA ARG A 99 9.98 25.56 1.61
C ARG A 99 8.77 24.69 1.31
N ARG A 100 8.95 23.67 0.46
CA ARG A 100 7.88 22.72 0.14
C ARG A 100 7.41 21.97 1.38
N LEU A 101 8.31 21.49 2.23
CA LEU A 101 7.99 20.78 3.48
C LEU A 101 7.33 21.70 4.51
N MET A 102 7.78 22.95 4.63
CA MET A 102 7.14 23.95 5.50
C MET A 102 5.72 24.30 5.05
N SER A 103 5.50 24.47 3.74
CA SER A 103 4.17 24.79 3.19
C SER A 103 3.12 23.70 3.41
N SER A 104 3.53 22.43 3.60
CA SER A 104 2.63 21.34 3.96
C SER A 104 2.72 20.91 5.42
N ALA A 105 3.30 21.76 6.28
CA ALA A 105 3.47 21.53 7.72
C ALA A 105 4.24 20.24 8.09
N ASP A 106 5.02 19.68 7.15
CA ASP A 106 5.93 18.57 7.41
C ASP A 106 7.22 19.04 8.10
N MET A 107 7.51 20.34 8.02
CA MET A 107 8.64 21.00 8.67
C MET A 107 8.17 22.27 9.38
N PRO A 108 8.62 22.54 10.62
CA PRO A 108 8.34 23.81 11.29
C PRO A 108 8.85 25.01 10.48
N TYR A 109 8.14 26.13 10.55
CA TYR A 109 8.55 27.36 9.87
C TYR A 109 9.93 27.83 10.34
N GLN A 110 10.78 28.18 9.37
CA GLN A 110 12.07 28.81 9.58
C GLN A 110 12.21 30.02 8.67
N GLU A 111 12.53 31.17 9.26
CA GLU A 111 12.71 32.42 8.51
C GLU A 111 13.89 32.33 7.54
N ARG A 112 14.94 31.59 7.89
CA ARG A 112 16.14 31.42 7.09
C ARG A 112 16.47 29.94 6.96
N VAL A 113 16.65 29.50 5.72
CA VAL A 113 17.03 28.12 5.38
C VAL A 113 18.22 28.14 4.42
N ASN A 114 19.02 27.08 4.46
CA ASN A 114 20.16 26.83 3.56
C ASN A 114 19.92 25.56 2.74
N GLU A 115 20.88 25.21 1.88
CA GLU A 115 20.82 24.06 0.98
C GLU A 115 21.13 22.72 1.68
N MET A 116 21.64 22.75 2.92
CA MET A 116 22.02 21.56 3.66
C MET A 116 20.79 20.78 4.13
N ILE A 117 20.73 19.51 3.78
CA ILE A 117 19.77 18.53 4.30
C ILE A 117 20.29 18.03 5.64
N ASP A 118 19.88 18.72 6.69
CA ASP A 118 20.16 18.39 8.08
C ASP A 118 19.17 17.32 8.61
N GLU A 119 19.35 16.92 9.86
CA GLU A 119 18.49 15.96 10.55
C GLU A 119 17.02 16.38 10.58
N GLN A 120 16.74 17.68 10.79
CA GLN A 120 15.38 18.19 10.80
C GLN A 120 14.72 18.06 9.42
N THR A 121 15.47 18.29 8.35
CA THR A 121 14.98 18.13 6.98
C THR A 121 14.77 16.67 6.64
N ASP A 122 15.68 15.77 7.03
CA ASP A 122 15.51 14.32 6.88
C ASP A 122 14.25 13.82 7.62
N ALA A 123 14.04 14.25 8.87
CA ALA A 123 12.83 13.94 9.63
C ALA A 123 11.55 14.45 8.94
N ALA A 124 11.59 15.66 8.36
CA ALA A 124 10.47 16.21 7.61
C ALA A 124 10.20 15.44 6.29
N ILE A 125 11.23 14.99 5.58
CA ILE A 125 11.08 14.11 4.40
C ILE A 125 10.41 12.79 4.81
N ARG A 126 10.87 12.17 5.90
CA ARG A 126 10.27 10.93 6.42
C ARG A 126 8.82 11.12 6.85
N LEU A 127 8.50 12.25 7.47
CA LEU A 127 7.13 12.59 7.82
C LEU A 127 6.24 12.72 6.57
N PHE A 128 6.72 13.44 5.56
CA PHE A 128 6.05 13.55 4.28
C PHE A 128 5.81 12.16 3.66
N GLN A 129 6.85 11.30 3.63
CA GLN A 129 6.76 9.94 3.12
C GLN A 129 5.71 9.11 3.88
N ALA A 130 5.70 9.20 5.21
CA ALA A 130 4.75 8.47 6.05
C ALA A 130 3.29 8.82 5.72
N ARG A 131 2.94 10.11 5.70
CA ARG A 131 1.56 10.53 5.42
C ARG A 131 1.13 10.27 3.96
N HIS A 132 2.09 10.08 3.05
CA HIS A 132 1.83 9.66 1.67
C HIS A 132 1.88 8.13 1.45
N GLY A 133 2.18 7.34 2.49
CA GLY A 133 2.24 5.88 2.39
C GLY A 133 3.47 5.36 1.64
N LEU A 134 4.54 6.14 1.61
CA LEU A 134 5.82 5.81 0.99
C LEU A 134 6.79 5.19 1.99
N GLN A 135 7.81 4.52 1.48
CA GLN A 135 8.95 4.04 2.25
C GLN A 135 9.66 5.23 2.91
N LEU A 136 10.00 5.06 4.19
CA LEU A 136 10.63 6.09 5.00
C LEU A 136 12.13 6.07 4.79
N THR A 137 12.58 6.48 3.60
CA THR A 137 13.99 6.48 3.23
C THR A 137 14.71 7.74 3.71
N GLY A 138 13.99 8.87 3.87
CA GLY A 138 14.59 10.19 4.07
C GLY A 138 15.27 10.75 2.81
N GLU A 139 15.15 10.04 1.69
CA GLU A 139 15.60 10.47 0.36
C GLU A 139 14.40 10.89 -0.48
N VAL A 140 14.52 11.99 -1.21
CA VAL A 140 13.56 12.37 -2.25
C VAL A 140 13.78 11.48 -3.48
N ASP A 141 13.38 10.23 -3.37
CA ASP A 141 13.35 9.27 -4.47
C ASP A 141 12.25 9.60 -5.50
N GLU A 142 12.11 8.78 -6.54
CA GLU A 142 11.13 8.99 -7.61
C GLU A 142 9.69 9.10 -7.08
N ALA A 143 9.28 8.19 -6.20
CA ALA A 143 7.93 8.21 -5.63
C ALA A 143 7.70 9.46 -4.77
N THR A 144 8.68 9.83 -3.94
CA THR A 144 8.61 11.03 -3.09
C THR A 144 8.55 12.30 -3.94
N PHE A 145 9.37 12.40 -4.98
CA PHE A 145 9.41 13.55 -5.89
C PHE A 145 8.05 13.76 -6.57
N TYR A 146 7.46 12.72 -7.16
CA TYR A 146 6.15 12.84 -7.81
C TYR A 146 5.04 13.14 -6.80
N ALA A 147 5.07 12.55 -5.61
CA ALA A 147 4.10 12.85 -4.55
C ALA A 147 4.14 14.32 -4.11
N MET A 148 5.34 14.92 -4.02
CA MET A 148 5.54 16.33 -3.68
C MET A 148 5.06 17.28 -4.79
N ALA A 149 5.16 16.84 -6.05
CA ALA A 149 4.76 17.59 -7.24
C ALA A 149 3.24 17.67 -7.48
N VAL A 150 2.43 16.86 -6.79
CA VAL A 150 0.96 16.95 -6.90
C VAL A 150 0.50 18.34 -6.43
N PRO A 151 -0.28 19.11 -7.23
CA PRO A 151 -0.73 20.44 -6.85
C PRO A 151 -1.70 20.47 -5.65
N ALA A 152 -1.73 21.59 -4.93
CA ALA A 152 -2.59 21.77 -3.77
C ALA A 152 -4.08 21.67 -4.11
N GLY A 153 -4.48 22.23 -5.26
CA GLY A 153 -5.86 22.10 -5.76
C GLY A 153 -6.27 20.64 -6.00
N THR A 154 -5.35 19.81 -6.50
CA THR A 154 -5.60 18.38 -6.69
C THR A 154 -5.81 17.67 -5.36
N ARG A 155 -4.99 17.99 -4.33
CA ARG A 155 -5.17 17.43 -2.98
C ARG A 155 -6.46 17.89 -2.33
N LEU A 156 -6.87 19.14 -2.52
CA LEU A 156 -8.17 19.63 -2.05
C LEU A 156 -9.34 18.90 -2.73
N GLN A 157 -9.28 18.70 -4.05
CA GLN A 157 -10.28 17.89 -4.77
C GLN A 157 -10.33 16.45 -4.23
N GLN A 158 -9.17 15.87 -3.94
CA GLN A 158 -9.05 14.55 -3.32
C GLN A 158 -9.78 14.50 -1.97
N LEU A 159 -9.63 15.53 -1.14
CA LEU A 159 -10.35 15.62 0.14
C LEU A 159 -11.88 15.68 -0.03
N TYR A 160 -12.39 16.49 -0.97
CA TYR A 160 -13.83 16.56 -1.22
C TYR A 160 -14.42 15.21 -1.67
N LEU A 161 -13.75 14.52 -2.59
CA LEU A 161 -14.20 13.20 -3.07
C LEU A 161 -14.25 12.19 -1.92
N ASN A 162 -13.22 12.16 -1.08
CA ASN A 162 -13.17 11.21 0.03
C ASN A 162 -14.14 11.57 1.15
N LEU A 163 -14.44 12.85 1.38
CA LEU A 163 -15.53 13.25 2.29
C LEU A 163 -16.87 12.66 1.83
N GLN A 164 -17.17 12.73 0.53
CA GLN A 164 -18.39 12.13 -0.02
C GLN A 164 -18.39 10.60 0.13
N ARG A 165 -17.27 9.93 -0.19
CA ARG A 165 -17.14 8.47 -0.01
C ARG A 165 -17.36 8.05 1.44
N VAL A 166 -16.73 8.73 2.39
CA VAL A 166 -16.90 8.42 3.82
C VAL A 166 -18.34 8.68 4.25
N ASN A 167 -18.96 9.80 3.86
CA ASN A 167 -20.36 10.11 4.20
C ASN A 167 -21.36 9.06 3.66
N ASN A 168 -21.07 8.47 2.50
CA ASN A 168 -21.93 7.42 1.91
C ASN A 168 -21.86 6.10 2.68
N MET A 169 -20.75 5.83 3.39
CA MET A 169 -20.48 4.52 4.01
C MET A 169 -20.60 4.55 5.54
N ALA A 170 -20.13 5.61 6.18
CA ALA A 170 -20.04 5.73 7.63
C ALA A 170 -21.37 5.49 8.40
N PRO A 171 -22.55 5.92 7.91
CA PRO A 171 -23.81 5.69 8.62
C PRO A 171 -24.22 4.23 8.76
N ASN A 172 -23.71 3.34 7.91
CA ASN A 172 -24.09 1.92 7.87
C ASN A 172 -23.05 1.00 8.55
N LEU A 173 -22.00 1.56 9.14
CA LEU A 173 -20.97 0.77 9.81
C LEU A 173 -21.51 0.16 11.10
N SER A 174 -21.22 -1.11 11.31
CA SER A 174 -21.37 -1.76 12.62
C SER A 174 -20.24 -1.36 13.56
N ASP A 175 -20.40 -1.61 14.85
CA ASP A 175 -19.35 -1.35 15.85
C ASP A 175 -18.08 -2.20 15.64
N ARG A 176 -18.23 -3.40 15.04
CA ARG A 176 -17.16 -4.34 14.74
C ARG A 176 -17.12 -4.68 13.26
N TYR A 177 -16.05 -4.32 12.54
CA TYR A 177 -15.92 -4.54 11.10
C TYR A 177 -14.46 -4.63 10.64
N VAL A 178 -14.27 -5.09 9.41
CA VAL A 178 -12.99 -5.06 8.70
C VAL A 178 -13.08 -4.05 7.56
N ASN A 179 -12.16 -3.08 7.50
CA ASN A 179 -12.03 -2.16 6.38
C ASN A 179 -10.74 -2.48 5.60
N VAL A 180 -10.87 -2.88 4.35
CA VAL A 180 -9.77 -3.05 3.40
C VAL A 180 -9.69 -1.81 2.53
N ASN A 181 -8.80 -0.87 2.86
CA ASN A 181 -8.62 0.33 2.05
C ASN A 181 -7.63 0.07 0.91
N ILE A 182 -8.14 0.04 -0.32
CA ILE A 182 -7.40 -0.40 -1.51
C ILE A 182 -6.22 0.53 -1.83
N PRO A 183 -6.37 1.87 -1.97
CA PRO A 183 -5.25 2.77 -2.29
C PRO A 183 -4.17 2.81 -1.22
N ALA A 184 -4.55 2.61 0.05
CA ALA A 184 -3.58 2.50 1.14
C ALA A 184 -2.91 1.13 1.20
N ALA A 185 -3.49 0.11 0.55
CA ALA A 185 -3.14 -1.29 0.70
C ALA A 185 -2.97 -1.65 2.19
N THR A 186 -4.01 -1.36 2.98
CA THR A 186 -4.09 -1.61 4.42
C THR A 186 -5.41 -2.25 4.79
N ILE A 187 -5.40 -3.04 5.86
CA ILE A 187 -6.60 -3.61 6.47
C ILE A 187 -6.68 -3.15 7.91
N GLU A 188 -7.84 -2.65 8.31
CA GLU A 188 -8.14 -2.25 9.68
C GLU A 188 -9.23 -3.17 10.24
N ALA A 189 -8.93 -3.86 11.34
CA ALA A 189 -9.96 -4.44 12.19
C ALA A 189 -10.39 -3.37 13.18
N VAL A 190 -11.67 -3.01 13.14
CA VAL A 190 -12.26 -1.96 13.95
C VAL A 190 -13.23 -2.58 14.95
N GLU A 191 -13.16 -2.14 16.21
CA GLU A 191 -14.06 -2.53 17.29
C GLU A 191 -14.21 -1.37 18.27
N GLY A 192 -15.43 -1.05 18.71
CA GLY A 192 -15.66 0.06 19.64
C GLY A 192 -15.27 1.42 19.06
N GLY A 193 -15.39 1.60 17.75
CA GLY A 193 -14.99 2.83 17.04
C GLY A 193 -13.48 3.06 16.93
N MET A 194 -12.64 2.08 17.29
CA MET A 194 -11.18 2.18 17.23
C MET A 194 -10.57 1.05 16.41
N VAL A 195 -9.45 1.33 15.75
CA VAL A 195 -8.61 0.33 15.08
C VAL A 195 -7.89 -0.49 16.15
N VAL A 196 -8.29 -1.75 16.30
CA VAL A 196 -7.66 -2.70 17.23
C VAL A 196 -6.54 -3.49 16.58
N GLN A 197 -6.56 -3.65 15.26
CA GLN A 197 -5.47 -4.22 14.48
C GLN A 197 -5.36 -3.51 13.14
N ARG A 198 -4.12 -3.29 12.67
CA ARG A 198 -3.83 -2.74 11.35
C ARG A 198 -2.79 -3.62 10.65
N HIS A 199 -3.10 -4.05 9.43
CA HIS A 199 -2.27 -4.94 8.64
C HIS A 199 -1.87 -4.28 7.32
N ILE A 200 -0.68 -4.57 6.84
CA ILE A 200 -0.28 -4.26 5.46
C ILE A 200 -0.96 -5.28 4.53
N ALA A 201 -1.42 -4.82 3.37
CA ALA A 201 -1.99 -5.66 2.35
C ALA A 201 -1.27 -5.57 1.01
N VAL A 202 -1.51 -6.56 0.16
CA VAL A 202 -1.26 -6.51 -1.28
C VAL A 202 -2.61 -6.71 -1.99
N VAL A 203 -2.97 -5.76 -2.85
CA VAL A 203 -4.27 -5.69 -3.53
C VAL A 203 -4.12 -5.87 -5.04
N GLY A 204 -5.23 -5.80 -5.78
CA GLY A 204 -5.29 -6.04 -7.21
C GLY A 204 -4.44 -5.08 -8.04
N ARG A 205 -3.88 -5.57 -9.14
CA ARG A 205 -3.28 -4.73 -10.20
C ARG A 205 -4.33 -3.83 -10.83
N VAL A 206 -3.89 -2.78 -11.53
CA VAL A 206 -4.81 -1.85 -12.24
C VAL A 206 -5.69 -2.58 -13.26
N ASP A 207 -5.15 -3.57 -13.98
CA ASP A 207 -5.87 -4.39 -14.96
C ASP A 207 -6.72 -5.53 -14.34
N ARG A 208 -6.63 -5.68 -13.01
CA ARG A 208 -7.30 -6.72 -12.20
C ARG A 208 -7.64 -6.17 -10.83
N ALA A 209 -8.34 -5.04 -10.83
CA ALA A 209 -8.64 -4.27 -9.64
C ALA A 209 -9.34 -5.12 -8.57
N THR A 210 -8.98 -4.89 -7.30
CA THR A 210 -9.77 -5.39 -6.18
C THR A 210 -11.15 -4.70 -6.23
N PRO A 211 -12.27 -5.45 -6.23
CA PRO A 211 -13.60 -4.85 -6.27
C PRO A 211 -13.88 -4.10 -4.98
N ILE A 212 -14.64 -3.00 -5.09
CA ILE A 212 -15.23 -2.28 -3.95
C ILE A 212 -16.55 -2.97 -3.64
N LEU A 213 -16.72 -3.44 -2.40
CA LEU A 213 -17.87 -4.22 -1.98
C LEU A 213 -18.15 -4.07 -0.48
N GLU A 214 -19.37 -4.42 -0.11
CA GLU A 214 -19.81 -4.65 1.26
C GLU A 214 -20.25 -6.10 1.41
N SER A 215 -19.74 -6.80 2.42
CA SER A 215 -20.06 -8.20 2.64
C SER A 215 -19.89 -8.60 4.11
N LYS A 216 -19.99 -9.90 4.41
CA LYS A 216 -19.73 -10.49 5.71
C LYS A 216 -18.77 -11.66 5.57
N ILE A 217 -17.73 -11.65 6.40
CA ILE A 217 -16.79 -12.75 6.56
C ILE A 217 -17.52 -13.89 7.27
N HIS A 218 -17.56 -15.06 6.65
CA HIS A 218 -18.35 -16.19 7.14
C HIS A 218 -17.55 -17.48 7.39
N GLN A 219 -16.33 -17.59 6.86
CA GLN A 219 -15.54 -18.82 6.98
C GLN A 219 -14.03 -18.58 6.88
N ILE A 220 -13.28 -19.32 7.69
CA ILE A 220 -11.82 -19.43 7.66
C ILE A 220 -11.43 -20.83 7.18
N ASN A 221 -10.63 -20.95 6.12
CA ASN A 221 -10.03 -22.21 5.71
C ASN A 221 -8.55 -22.21 6.07
N PHE A 222 -8.16 -23.03 7.04
CA PHE A 222 -6.77 -23.28 7.39
C PHE A 222 -6.12 -24.29 6.44
N ASN A 223 -4.88 -24.02 6.06
CA ASN A 223 -4.07 -24.81 5.13
C ASN A 223 -4.88 -25.26 3.89
N PRO A 224 -5.46 -24.31 3.13
CA PRO A 224 -6.39 -24.62 2.06
C PRO A 224 -5.70 -25.20 0.82
N TYR A 225 -6.43 -26.01 0.06
CA TYR A 225 -6.11 -26.22 -1.35
C TYR A 225 -6.26 -24.90 -2.10
N TRP A 226 -5.30 -24.57 -2.96
CA TRP A 226 -5.50 -23.47 -3.90
C TRP A 226 -6.03 -24.00 -5.22
N HIS A 227 -7.31 -23.77 -5.47
CA HIS A 227 -7.91 -23.96 -6.78
C HIS A 227 -7.73 -22.69 -7.60
N VAL A 228 -6.98 -22.79 -8.70
CA VAL A 228 -6.62 -21.62 -9.51
C VAL A 228 -7.86 -21.13 -10.26
N PRO A 229 -8.29 -19.86 -10.07
CA PRO A 229 -9.41 -19.30 -10.81
C PRO A 229 -9.16 -19.30 -12.33
N THR A 230 -10.22 -19.49 -13.12
CA THR A 230 -10.16 -19.49 -14.59
C THR A 230 -9.50 -18.24 -15.18
N SER A 231 -9.70 -17.08 -14.55
CA SER A 231 -9.05 -15.83 -14.96
C SER A 231 -7.53 -15.87 -14.81
N ILE A 232 -7.00 -16.52 -13.76
CA ILE A 232 -5.56 -16.72 -13.54
C ILE A 232 -5.02 -17.80 -14.48
N ILE A 233 -5.77 -18.87 -14.74
CA ILE A 233 -5.39 -19.87 -15.76
C ILE A 233 -5.16 -19.17 -17.10
N ARG A 234 -6.13 -18.37 -17.54
CA ARG A 234 -6.08 -17.64 -18.81
C ARG A 234 -4.96 -16.61 -18.86
N LYS A 235 -4.88 -15.74 -17.85
CA LYS A 235 -4.01 -14.55 -17.91
C LYS A 235 -2.58 -14.80 -17.44
N ASP A 236 -2.34 -15.85 -16.65
CA ASP A 236 -1.04 -16.12 -16.03
C ASP A 236 -0.51 -17.52 -16.39
N LEU A 237 -1.23 -18.60 -16.06
CA LEU A 237 -0.69 -19.96 -16.24
C LEU A 237 -0.42 -20.29 -17.70
N ILE A 238 -1.34 -19.96 -18.62
CA ILE A 238 -1.14 -20.17 -20.06
C ILE A 238 0.11 -19.41 -20.56
N PRO A 239 0.26 -18.09 -20.33
CA PRO A 239 1.49 -17.38 -20.68
C PRO A 239 2.76 -17.93 -20.01
N TYR A 240 2.70 -18.37 -18.75
CA TYR A 240 3.86 -18.92 -18.06
C TYR A 240 4.27 -20.28 -18.64
N MET A 241 3.33 -21.17 -18.92
CA MET A 241 3.63 -22.47 -19.52
C MET A 241 4.18 -22.37 -20.94
N ASN A 242 3.76 -21.36 -21.71
CA ASN A 242 4.36 -21.08 -23.02
C ASN A 242 5.81 -20.57 -22.94
N LYS A 243 6.19 -19.94 -21.82
CA LYS A 243 7.56 -19.43 -21.58
C LYS A 243 8.46 -20.48 -20.93
N ASP A 244 7.91 -21.21 -19.96
CA ASP A 244 8.58 -22.25 -19.18
C ASP A 244 7.64 -23.44 -18.99
N PRO A 245 7.81 -24.52 -19.78
CA PRO A 245 7.02 -25.74 -19.64
C PRO A 245 7.17 -26.46 -18.30
N GLN A 246 8.16 -26.10 -17.47
CA GLN A 246 8.35 -26.66 -16.12
C GLN A 246 7.63 -25.85 -15.03
N TYR A 247 6.97 -24.75 -15.37
CA TYR A 247 6.38 -23.83 -14.39
C TYR A 247 5.45 -24.54 -13.39
N LEU A 248 4.49 -25.33 -13.85
CA LEU A 248 3.54 -26.01 -12.96
C LEU A 248 4.22 -27.04 -12.06
N THR A 249 5.19 -27.78 -12.59
CA THR A 249 6.00 -28.75 -11.83
C THR A 249 6.78 -28.05 -10.72
N ASN A 250 7.47 -26.95 -11.06
CA ASN A 250 8.27 -26.18 -10.11
C ASN A 250 7.42 -25.56 -9.00
N ASN A 251 6.18 -25.17 -9.32
CA ASN A 251 5.23 -24.60 -8.37
C ASN A 251 4.28 -25.65 -7.74
N ARG A 252 4.47 -26.94 -8.04
CA ARG A 252 3.66 -28.08 -7.53
C ARG A 252 2.15 -27.88 -7.74
N ILE A 253 1.79 -27.44 -8.94
CA ILE A 253 0.40 -27.26 -9.37
C ILE A 253 0.00 -28.48 -10.20
N HIS A 254 -0.98 -29.23 -9.70
CA HIS A 254 -1.54 -30.41 -10.33
C HIS A 254 -2.73 -30.03 -11.21
N ILE A 255 -2.97 -30.81 -12.26
CA ILE A 255 -4.05 -30.58 -13.22
C ILE A 255 -4.99 -31.78 -13.21
N PHE A 256 -6.29 -31.54 -13.12
CA PHE A 256 -7.32 -32.59 -13.11
C PHE A 256 -8.37 -32.37 -14.20
N ASP A 257 -8.82 -33.46 -14.81
CA ASP A 257 -9.97 -33.47 -15.72
C ASP A 257 -11.31 -33.40 -14.96
N GLY A 258 -12.42 -33.31 -15.71
CA GLY A 258 -13.76 -33.28 -15.13
C GLY A 258 -14.18 -34.57 -14.42
N ASN A 259 -13.44 -35.66 -14.59
CA ASN A 259 -13.64 -36.94 -13.90
C ASN A 259 -12.73 -37.09 -12.67
N GLY A 260 -11.86 -36.11 -12.40
CA GLY A 260 -10.89 -36.13 -11.30
C GLY A 260 -9.60 -36.89 -11.60
N ASN A 261 -9.34 -37.30 -12.85
CA ASN A 261 -8.06 -37.89 -13.22
C ASN A 261 -7.00 -36.80 -13.36
N GLU A 262 -5.80 -37.07 -12.84
CA GLU A 262 -4.67 -36.17 -13.03
C GLU A 262 -4.16 -36.25 -14.47
N ILE A 263 -3.90 -35.08 -15.07
CA ILE A 263 -3.39 -34.94 -16.44
C ILE A 263 -2.03 -34.24 -16.43
N LEU A 264 -1.16 -34.64 -17.36
CA LEU A 264 0.17 -34.06 -17.49
C LEU A 264 0.12 -32.76 -18.28
N PRO A 265 0.95 -31.75 -17.93
CA PRO A 265 1.01 -30.50 -18.69
C PRO A 265 1.32 -30.69 -20.18
N THR A 266 2.03 -31.76 -20.56
CA THR A 266 2.36 -32.10 -21.96
C THR A 266 1.17 -32.56 -22.78
N GLN A 267 0.03 -32.87 -22.15
CA GLN A 267 -1.20 -33.30 -22.82
C GLN A 267 -2.11 -32.13 -23.21
N ILE A 268 -1.79 -30.91 -22.78
CA ILE A 268 -2.61 -29.71 -22.99
C ILE A 268 -1.96 -28.82 -24.06
N ASN A 269 -2.75 -28.32 -25.00
CA ASN A 269 -2.28 -27.33 -25.96
C ASN A 269 -2.27 -25.91 -25.36
N TRP A 270 -1.13 -25.52 -24.80
CA TRP A 270 -0.89 -24.21 -24.19
C TRP A 270 -0.93 -23.02 -25.17
N GLN A 271 -0.94 -23.24 -26.49
CA GLN A 271 -1.15 -22.15 -27.46
C GLN A 271 -2.62 -21.74 -27.59
N THR A 272 -3.52 -22.45 -26.92
CA THR A 272 -4.98 -22.22 -26.94
C THR A 272 -5.51 -22.00 -25.54
N GLU A 273 -6.82 -21.72 -25.42
CA GLU A 273 -7.50 -21.69 -24.12
C GLU A 273 -7.90 -23.07 -23.60
N GLU A 274 -7.44 -24.19 -24.18
CA GLU A 274 -7.83 -25.54 -23.74
C GLU A 274 -7.68 -25.74 -22.23
N ALA A 275 -6.60 -25.18 -21.64
CA ALA A 275 -6.30 -25.25 -20.22
C ALA A 275 -7.47 -24.78 -19.32
N VAL A 276 -8.30 -23.84 -19.77
CA VAL A 276 -9.39 -23.28 -18.93
C VAL A 276 -10.49 -24.29 -18.58
N ASN A 277 -10.51 -25.44 -19.27
CA ASN A 277 -11.49 -26.51 -19.05
C ASN A 277 -11.06 -27.50 -17.96
N TYR A 278 -9.85 -27.36 -17.40
CA TYR A 278 -9.31 -28.25 -16.39
C TYR A 278 -9.22 -27.57 -15.02
N LEU A 279 -9.18 -28.38 -13.97
CA LEU A 279 -8.99 -27.90 -12.60
C LEU A 279 -7.50 -27.88 -12.26
N PHE A 280 -7.01 -26.72 -11.85
CA PHE A 280 -5.64 -26.57 -11.35
C PHE A 280 -5.68 -26.46 -9.84
N ARG A 281 -4.92 -27.32 -9.15
CA ARG A 281 -4.88 -27.38 -7.70
C ARG A 281 -3.44 -27.36 -7.19
N GLN A 282 -3.16 -26.48 -6.24
CA GLN A 282 -1.94 -26.52 -5.44
C GLN A 282 -2.28 -27.09 -4.06
N GLU A 283 -1.46 -28.03 -3.60
CA GLU A 283 -1.61 -28.68 -2.30
C GLU A 283 -1.30 -27.71 -1.14
N PRO A 284 -1.82 -27.95 0.08
CA PRO A 284 -1.42 -27.17 1.25
C PRO A 284 0.08 -27.25 1.52
N GLY A 285 0.69 -26.14 1.95
CA GLY A 285 2.10 -26.10 2.30
C GLY A 285 2.71 -24.70 2.22
N ALA A 286 3.97 -24.58 2.62
CA ALA A 286 4.68 -23.30 2.70
C ALA A 286 4.80 -22.56 1.34
N GLU A 287 4.70 -23.27 0.22
CA GLU A 287 4.74 -22.69 -1.13
C GLU A 287 3.36 -22.50 -1.77
N ASN A 288 2.28 -22.82 -1.05
CA ASN A 288 0.93 -22.59 -1.51
C ASN A 288 0.69 -21.09 -1.72
N SER A 289 0.13 -20.70 -2.86
CA SER A 289 -0.07 -19.28 -3.21
C SER A 289 -1.04 -18.54 -2.28
N MET A 290 -1.90 -19.26 -1.56
CA MET A 290 -2.78 -18.75 -0.50
C MET A 290 -2.17 -18.87 0.90
N GLY A 291 -0.93 -19.35 1.02
CA GLY A 291 -0.25 -19.61 2.30
C GLY A 291 -1.07 -20.51 3.21
N HIS A 292 -1.12 -20.16 4.50
CA HIS A 292 -1.73 -21.00 5.53
C HIS A 292 -3.21 -20.72 5.81
N VAL A 293 -3.80 -19.69 5.21
CA VAL A 293 -5.21 -19.38 5.47
C VAL A 293 -5.89 -18.64 4.33
N LYS A 294 -7.19 -18.94 4.17
CA LYS A 294 -8.13 -18.19 3.34
C LYS A 294 -9.30 -17.70 4.20
N ILE A 295 -9.63 -16.43 4.08
CA ILE A 295 -10.73 -15.75 4.78
C ILE A 295 -11.82 -15.45 3.74
N ASN A 296 -12.96 -16.13 3.84
CA ASN A 296 -14.04 -16.06 2.87
C ASN A 296 -15.14 -15.10 3.33
N PHE A 297 -15.64 -14.34 2.36
CA PHE A 297 -16.82 -13.48 2.47
C PHE A 297 -17.65 -13.59 1.18
N HIS A 298 -18.94 -13.32 1.26
CA HIS A 298 -19.85 -13.46 0.12
C HIS A 298 -19.57 -12.40 -0.96
N ASN A 299 -19.31 -12.81 -2.20
CA ASN A 299 -19.16 -11.87 -3.32
C ASN A 299 -19.31 -12.60 -4.67
N PRO A 300 -19.74 -11.90 -5.73
CA PRO A 300 -19.85 -12.48 -7.08
C PRO A 300 -18.51 -12.54 -7.83
N HIS A 301 -17.43 -12.00 -7.27
CA HIS A 301 -16.13 -11.83 -7.94
C HIS A 301 -15.12 -12.94 -7.63
N ASN A 302 -15.47 -13.90 -6.78
CA ASN A 302 -14.56 -14.94 -6.26
C ASN A 302 -13.30 -14.36 -5.57
N VAL A 303 -13.41 -13.19 -4.93
CA VAL A 303 -12.32 -12.59 -4.15
C VAL A 303 -12.38 -13.00 -2.67
N TYR A 304 -11.24 -13.00 -2.01
CA TYR A 304 -11.09 -13.36 -0.59
C TYR A 304 -9.84 -12.68 -0.02
N LEU A 305 -9.71 -12.68 1.32
CA LEU A 305 -8.43 -12.36 1.96
C LEU A 305 -7.64 -13.65 2.18
N HIS A 306 -6.31 -13.61 2.07
CA HIS A 306 -5.51 -14.81 2.27
C HIS A 306 -4.07 -14.50 2.71
N ASP A 307 -3.39 -15.54 3.18
CA ASP A 307 -1.96 -15.51 3.44
C ASP A 307 -1.13 -15.55 2.13
N THR A 308 0.17 -15.36 2.20
CA THR A 308 1.06 -15.50 1.04
C THR A 308 2.46 -15.95 1.45
N PRO A 309 3.14 -16.78 0.64
CA PRO A 309 4.55 -17.09 0.83
C PRO A 309 5.46 -15.90 0.45
N SER A 310 4.99 -14.99 -0.42
CA SER A 310 5.77 -13.86 -0.92
C SER A 310 5.76 -12.67 0.05
N LYS A 311 6.31 -12.83 1.26
CA LYS A 311 6.29 -11.81 2.31
C LYS A 311 7.01 -10.51 1.93
N ALA A 312 8.01 -10.57 1.06
CA ALA A 312 8.76 -9.41 0.61
C ALA A 312 7.89 -8.31 -0.03
N LEU A 313 6.76 -8.69 -0.64
CA LEU A 313 5.83 -7.74 -1.30
C LEU A 313 5.22 -6.72 -0.32
N PHE A 314 5.16 -7.02 0.97
CA PHE A 314 4.63 -6.09 1.97
C PHE A 314 5.55 -4.87 2.22
N GLY A 315 6.84 -4.99 1.87
CA GLY A 315 7.81 -3.90 2.01
C GLY A 315 7.81 -2.89 0.87
N GLU A 316 7.07 -3.11 -0.22
CA GLU A 316 7.11 -2.24 -1.41
C GLU A 316 6.21 -0.99 -1.26
N ASN A 317 6.57 0.10 -1.97
CA ASN A 317 5.71 1.28 -2.12
C ASN A 317 4.39 0.93 -2.82
N ALA A 318 4.50 0.27 -3.99
CA ALA A 318 3.35 -0.12 -4.80
C ALA A 318 2.96 -1.58 -4.54
N ARG A 319 1.93 -1.81 -3.73
CA ARG A 319 1.46 -3.16 -3.34
C ARG A 319 0.25 -3.63 -4.14
N PHE A 320 0.27 -3.40 -5.45
CA PHE A 320 -0.80 -3.72 -6.41
C PHE A 320 -0.41 -4.90 -7.29
N HIS A 321 -0.24 -6.08 -6.71
CA HIS A 321 0.35 -7.25 -7.38
C HIS A 321 -0.58 -8.44 -7.56
N SER A 322 -1.80 -8.38 -7.03
CA SER A 322 -2.75 -9.49 -7.05
C SER A 322 -3.70 -9.47 -8.26
N SER A 323 -4.48 -10.54 -8.41
CA SER A 323 -5.58 -10.65 -9.39
C SER A 323 -6.94 -10.40 -8.72
N GLY A 324 -7.04 -9.38 -7.87
CA GLY A 324 -8.27 -8.92 -7.22
C GLY A 324 -8.43 -9.37 -5.76
N CYS A 325 -7.94 -10.56 -5.39
CA CYS A 325 -7.88 -11.00 -3.98
C CYS A 325 -6.90 -10.16 -3.15
N VAL A 326 -6.96 -10.24 -1.84
CA VAL A 326 -6.12 -9.40 -0.96
C VAL A 326 -5.24 -10.27 -0.07
N ARG A 327 -3.93 -10.06 -0.15
CA ARG A 327 -2.96 -10.74 0.73
C ARG A 327 -2.78 -9.94 2.00
N VAL A 328 -2.67 -10.59 3.16
CA VAL A 328 -2.64 -9.92 4.46
C VAL A 328 -1.33 -10.23 5.20
N GLU A 329 -0.61 -9.20 5.60
CA GLU A 329 0.55 -9.33 6.50
C GLU A 329 0.07 -9.62 7.92
N GLY A 330 0.72 -10.57 8.63
CA GLY A 330 0.32 -10.93 9.99
C GLY A 330 -1.11 -11.50 10.08
N VAL A 331 -1.58 -12.16 9.01
CA VAL A 331 -2.96 -12.66 8.89
C VAL A 331 -3.42 -13.56 10.05
N GLN A 332 -2.48 -14.21 10.74
CA GLN A 332 -2.78 -15.02 11.93
C GLN A 332 -3.46 -14.20 13.04
N ASP A 333 -3.08 -12.93 13.23
CA ASP A 333 -3.63 -12.08 14.29
C ASP A 333 -5.06 -11.64 13.94
N LEU A 334 -5.29 -11.36 12.64
CA LEU A 334 -6.62 -11.08 12.11
C LEU A 334 -7.54 -12.30 12.24
N VAL A 335 -7.04 -13.49 11.93
CA VAL A 335 -7.79 -14.76 12.08
C VAL A 335 -8.14 -15.02 13.55
N ALA A 336 -7.19 -14.80 14.48
CA ALA A 336 -7.46 -14.93 15.91
C ALA A 336 -8.55 -13.95 16.37
N TRP A 337 -8.52 -12.70 15.89
CA TRP A 337 -9.57 -11.73 16.19
C TRP A 337 -10.93 -12.10 15.59
N LEU A 338 -10.96 -12.62 14.36
CA LEU A 338 -12.20 -13.07 13.71
C LEU A 338 -12.82 -14.28 14.43
N LEU A 339 -12.00 -15.23 14.86
CA LEU A 339 -12.43 -16.48 15.52
C LEU A 339 -12.55 -16.39 17.05
N ARG A 340 -12.41 -15.20 17.65
CA ARG A 340 -12.54 -15.00 19.10
C ARG A 340 -13.83 -15.63 19.65
N ASP A 341 -14.96 -15.36 18.99
CA ASP A 341 -16.28 -15.83 19.42
C ASP A 341 -16.53 -17.31 19.06
N ASN A 342 -15.60 -17.94 18.33
CA ASN A 342 -15.54 -19.38 18.13
C ASN A 342 -14.74 -20.10 19.23
N GLY A 343 -14.22 -19.37 20.23
CA GLY A 343 -13.37 -19.92 21.30
C GLY A 343 -11.95 -20.22 20.85
N TRP A 344 -11.46 -19.52 19.83
CA TRP A 344 -10.06 -19.62 19.37
C TRP A 344 -9.21 -18.54 20.01
N ASP A 345 -8.01 -18.91 20.43
CA ASP A 345 -6.96 -18.01 20.88
C ASP A 345 -5.81 -17.95 19.84
N PRO A 346 -4.89 -16.98 19.96
CA PRO A 346 -3.75 -16.88 19.04
C PRO A 346 -2.87 -18.15 19.01
N THR A 347 -2.73 -18.85 20.14
CA THR A 347 -1.94 -20.08 20.23
C THR A 347 -2.52 -21.20 19.37
N ARG A 348 -3.84 -21.40 19.42
CA ARG A 348 -4.54 -22.38 18.59
C ARG A 348 -4.44 -22.04 17.11
N VAL A 349 -4.58 -20.78 16.74
CA VAL A 349 -4.40 -20.32 15.35
C VAL A 349 -2.99 -20.62 14.85
N SER A 350 -1.96 -20.25 15.62
CA SER A 350 -0.56 -20.52 15.29
C SER A 350 -0.25 -22.03 15.19
N GLY A 351 -0.86 -22.83 16.08
CA GLY A 351 -0.79 -24.29 16.03
C GLY A 351 -1.36 -24.85 14.73
N MET A 352 -2.52 -24.36 14.28
CA MET A 352 -3.11 -24.79 13.00
C MET A 352 -2.24 -24.44 11.80
N PHE A 353 -1.68 -23.22 11.75
CA PHE A 353 -0.76 -22.82 10.68
C PHE A 353 0.46 -23.76 10.60
N SER A 354 0.98 -24.16 11.76
CA SER A 354 2.16 -25.04 11.87
C SER A 354 1.86 -26.51 11.58
N SER A 355 0.63 -26.97 11.80
CA SER A 355 0.24 -28.38 11.67
C SER A 355 0.15 -28.89 10.23
N ALA A 356 0.03 -27.98 9.26
CA ALA A 356 -0.36 -28.27 7.87
C ALA A 356 -1.72 -29.00 7.71
N GLU A 357 -2.46 -29.23 8.79
CA GLU A 357 -3.78 -29.88 8.75
C GLU A 357 -4.82 -28.93 8.15
N ARG A 358 -5.60 -29.43 7.20
CA ARG A 358 -6.70 -28.67 6.60
C ARG A 358 -7.90 -28.63 7.54
N LEU A 359 -8.40 -27.44 7.82
CA LEU A 359 -9.60 -27.26 8.64
C LEU A 359 -10.42 -26.07 8.17
N ASP A 360 -11.71 -26.30 7.96
CA ASP A 360 -12.67 -25.27 7.59
C ASP A 360 -13.52 -24.91 8.80
N VAL A 361 -13.49 -23.63 9.19
CA VAL A 361 -14.18 -23.11 10.37
C VAL A 361 -15.18 -22.04 9.94
N SER A 362 -16.46 -22.31 10.15
CA SER A 362 -17.51 -21.29 9.99
C SER A 362 -17.44 -20.28 11.16
N ILE A 363 -17.57 -19.01 10.87
CA ILE A 363 -17.55 -17.95 11.89
C ILE A 363 -18.92 -17.86 12.56
N ASN A 364 -18.96 -17.95 13.89
CA ASN A 364 -20.22 -17.91 14.66
C ASN A 364 -20.95 -16.57 14.52
N ASN A 365 -20.20 -15.47 14.55
CA ASN A 365 -20.70 -14.11 14.39
C ASN A 365 -20.05 -13.49 13.14
N PRO A 366 -20.68 -13.60 11.95
CA PRO A 366 -20.12 -13.06 10.73
C PRO A 366 -19.78 -11.57 10.84
N VAL A 367 -18.54 -11.22 10.53
CA VAL A 367 -18.01 -9.84 10.69
C VAL A 367 -18.17 -9.09 9.36
N PRO A 368 -18.79 -7.91 9.34
CA PRO A 368 -18.85 -7.07 8.15
C PRO A 368 -17.46 -6.75 7.60
N ILE A 369 -17.32 -6.79 6.28
CA ILE A 369 -16.11 -6.38 5.57
C ILE A 369 -16.48 -5.37 4.50
N HIS A 370 -15.74 -4.28 4.45
CA HIS A 370 -15.84 -3.25 3.43
C HIS A 370 -14.50 -3.19 2.69
N THR A 371 -14.50 -3.41 1.37
CA THR A 371 -13.35 -3.03 0.55
C THR A 371 -13.62 -1.63 0.00
N THR A 372 -12.73 -0.69 0.31
CA THR A 372 -12.97 0.74 0.10
C THR A 372 -11.90 1.38 -0.76
N TYR A 373 -12.24 2.56 -1.29
CA TYR A 373 -11.32 3.36 -2.08
C TYR A 373 -11.22 4.76 -1.48
N ILE A 374 -10.48 4.86 -0.37
CA ILE A 374 -10.26 6.11 0.35
C ILE A 374 -8.82 6.55 0.12
N THR A 375 -8.63 7.58 -0.70
CA THR A 375 -7.32 8.10 -1.10
C THR A 375 -6.86 9.30 -0.29
N ALA A 376 -7.73 9.88 0.54
CA ALA A 376 -7.38 10.94 1.48
C ALA A 376 -8.21 10.83 2.76
N TRP A 377 -7.56 11.03 3.91
CA TRP A 377 -8.23 11.07 5.22
C TRP A 377 -7.42 11.95 6.17
N ALA A 378 -8.06 12.43 7.23
CA ALA A 378 -7.43 13.20 8.29
C ALA A 378 -7.71 12.57 9.65
N ASN A 379 -6.74 12.69 10.56
CA ASN A 379 -6.92 12.34 11.97
C ASN A 379 -7.28 13.56 12.82
N ARG A 380 -7.66 13.34 14.08
CA ARG A 380 -8.05 14.41 15.02
C ARG A 380 -6.92 15.39 15.33
N ASN A 381 -5.67 15.00 15.12
CA ASN A 381 -4.50 15.89 15.26
C ASN A 381 -4.32 16.84 14.06
N GLY A 382 -5.16 16.71 13.02
CA GLY A 382 -5.09 17.51 11.80
C GLY A 382 -4.10 16.99 10.76
N THR A 383 -3.45 15.86 10.99
CA THR A 383 -2.56 15.25 10.00
C THR A 383 -3.38 14.68 8.86
N VAL A 384 -3.15 15.20 7.66
CA VAL A 384 -3.81 14.72 6.44
C VAL A 384 -2.91 13.72 5.71
N SER A 385 -3.45 12.52 5.52
CA SER A 385 -2.82 11.45 4.75
C SER A 385 -3.40 11.38 3.34
N PHE A 386 -2.54 11.08 2.37
CA PHE A 386 -2.91 10.92 0.97
C PHE A 386 -2.35 9.63 0.39
N ARG A 387 -3.03 9.05 -0.58
CA ARG A 387 -2.58 7.92 -1.39
C ARG A 387 -2.78 8.24 -2.87
N ASP A 388 -2.11 7.48 -3.72
CA ASP A 388 -2.24 7.64 -5.16
C ASP A 388 -3.59 7.12 -5.66
N ASP A 389 -4.08 7.71 -6.75
CA ASP A 389 -5.32 7.29 -7.42
C ASP A 389 -5.05 6.10 -8.36
N VAL A 390 -4.69 4.97 -7.76
CA VAL A 390 -4.16 3.78 -8.45
C VAL A 390 -5.10 3.15 -9.48
N TYR A 391 -6.42 3.31 -9.33
CA TYR A 391 -7.44 2.83 -10.28
C TYR A 391 -8.14 3.98 -11.03
N ASN A 392 -7.63 5.21 -10.94
CA ASN A 392 -8.17 6.39 -11.61
C ASN A 392 -9.63 6.74 -11.20
N PHE A 393 -10.05 6.42 -9.99
CA PHE A 393 -11.41 6.73 -9.52
C PHE A 393 -11.55 8.17 -9.04
N ASP A 394 -10.48 8.78 -8.51
CA ASP A 394 -10.49 10.21 -8.15
C ASP A 394 -10.56 11.07 -9.41
N SER A 395 -9.74 10.75 -10.42
CA SER A 395 -9.73 11.43 -11.72
C SER A 395 -11.05 11.31 -12.51
N GLN A 396 -11.81 10.24 -12.26
CA GLN A 396 -13.17 10.06 -12.79
C GLN A 396 -14.26 10.72 -11.92
N GLY A 397 -13.90 11.31 -10.76
CA GLY A 397 -14.86 11.90 -9.82
C GLY A 397 -15.79 10.87 -9.16
N ARG A 398 -15.40 9.59 -9.11
CA ARG A 398 -16.25 8.51 -8.60
C ARG A 398 -16.33 8.55 -7.07
N VAL A 399 -17.54 8.72 -6.56
CA VAL A 399 -17.85 8.74 -5.10
C VAL A 399 -18.90 7.72 -4.69
N ALA A 400 -19.55 7.09 -5.68
CA ALA A 400 -20.45 5.96 -5.51
C ALA A 400 -19.90 4.77 -6.30
N PHE A 401 -20.03 3.59 -5.71
CA PHE A 401 -19.59 2.32 -6.27
C PHE A 401 -20.77 1.37 -6.22
N GLU A 402 -21.10 0.75 -7.35
CA GLU A 402 -22.09 -0.34 -7.36
C GLU A 402 -21.47 -1.53 -6.63
N ALA A 403 -22.13 -1.99 -5.57
CA ALA A 403 -21.69 -3.10 -4.72
C ALA A 403 -22.19 -4.45 -5.25
#